data_AF-A0A7S3TAX5-F1
#
_entry.id   AF-A0A7S3TAX5-F1
#
_cell.length_a   1.000
_cell.length_b   1.000
_cell.length_c   1.000
_cell.angle_alpha   90.00
_cell.angle_beta   90.00
_cell.angle_gamma   90.00
#
_symmetry.space_group_name_H-M   'P 1'
#
loop_
_entity.id
_entity.type
_entity.pdbx_description
1 polymer ?
#
loop_
_entity_poly.entity_id
_entity_poly.type
_entity_poly.pdbx_seq_one_letter_code
_entity_poly.pdbx_strand_id
1 'polypeptide(L)'
;NTLKATAEEVAASLCAEGWTQLDPPAGLGAAAGRRAIPARPPPAGCFWLDPHVPALLVLPPLTELHQHALVASHALILQDKASCLAPAALQPRAGEAVIDCCAAPGNKTTQLAALSGGGGLVIACERDARRAGVLRRRAADAAGASVRVVQTDFMAVDPRAPPYADVTAVQLDPTCSGSGMVERASYQLGGAEEEEGGAGGGGAKLHAIAATQLELLTHALSFPAARVVVYSTCSIHPIENELVVAAALRAPSVRAAGWRLAPALPAW
;
A
#
# COMPACT_ATOMS: atom_id res chain seq x y z
N ASN A 1 11.04 -9.01 -1.67
CA ASN A 1 9.98 -9.78 -1.00
C ASN A 1 10.64 -10.68 0.04
N THR A 2 10.63 -10.26 1.30
CA THR A 2 11.34 -10.93 2.39
C THR A 2 10.77 -12.31 2.76
N LEU A 3 9.62 -12.70 2.20
CA LEU A 3 9.11 -14.08 2.29
C LEU A 3 9.87 -15.06 1.40
N LYS A 4 10.63 -14.57 0.41
CA LYS A 4 11.35 -15.40 -0.57
C LYS A 4 12.86 -15.21 -0.58
N ALA A 5 13.32 -13.98 -0.36
CA ALA A 5 14.73 -13.64 -0.33
C ALA A 5 14.94 -12.39 0.53
N THR A 6 16.07 -12.32 1.23
CA THR A 6 16.47 -11.12 1.96
C THR A 6 16.88 -10.00 1.00
N ALA A 7 16.96 -8.77 1.50
CA ALA A 7 17.42 -7.64 0.67
C ALA A 7 18.90 -7.83 0.27
N GLU A 8 19.68 -8.44 1.15
CA GLU A 8 21.10 -8.76 0.96
C GLU A 8 21.30 -9.83 -0.12
N GLU A 9 20.47 -10.88 -0.13
CA GLU A 9 20.51 -11.92 -1.18
C GLU A 9 20.15 -11.36 -2.55
N VAL A 10 19.11 -10.52 -2.62
CA VAL A 10 18.70 -9.84 -3.86
C VAL A 10 19.79 -8.88 -4.34
N ALA A 11 20.37 -8.08 -3.44
CA ALA A 11 21.45 -7.17 -3.75
C ALA A 11 22.70 -7.92 -4.25
N ALA A 12 23.08 -9.02 -3.60
CA ALA A 12 24.19 -9.86 -4.03
C ALA A 12 23.96 -10.46 -5.42
N SER A 13 22.72 -10.90 -5.74
CA SER A 13 22.35 -11.37 -7.07
C SER A 13 22.54 -10.29 -8.14
N LEU A 14 22.05 -9.08 -7.89
CA LEU A 14 22.23 -7.96 -8.82
C LEU A 14 23.72 -7.60 -8.98
N CYS A 15 24.49 -7.59 -7.89
CA CYS A 15 25.93 -7.34 -7.95
C CYS A 15 26.68 -8.39 -8.79
N ALA A 16 26.28 -9.66 -8.71
CA ALA A 16 26.84 -10.73 -9.54
C ALA A 16 26.53 -10.54 -11.05
N GLU A 17 25.45 -9.83 -11.37
CA GLU A 17 25.06 -9.47 -12.74
C GLU A 17 25.71 -8.17 -13.23
N GLY A 18 26.59 -7.55 -12.43
CA GLY A 18 27.36 -6.36 -12.80
C GLY A 18 26.78 -5.04 -12.29
N TRP A 19 25.74 -5.07 -11.44
CA TRP A 19 25.28 -3.87 -10.75
C TRP A 19 26.22 -3.47 -9.61
N THR A 20 26.24 -2.18 -9.27
CA THR A 20 26.99 -1.67 -8.11
C THR A 20 26.03 -1.13 -7.05
N GLN A 21 26.07 -1.68 -5.84
CA GLN A 21 25.35 -1.09 -4.71
C GLN A 21 26.10 0.13 -4.20
N LEU A 22 25.41 1.27 -4.09
CA LEU A 22 25.91 2.50 -3.49
C LEU A 22 25.12 2.84 -2.22
N ASP A 23 25.67 3.75 -1.41
CA ASP A 23 24.90 4.41 -0.37
C ASP A 23 23.97 5.48 -1.01
N PRO A 24 22.75 5.65 -0.48
CA PRO A 24 21.88 6.72 -0.94
C PRO A 24 22.53 8.08 -0.66
N PRO A 25 22.47 9.04 -1.60
CA PRO A 25 23.06 10.36 -1.40
C PRO A 25 22.38 11.08 -0.23
N ALA A 26 23.14 11.94 0.44
CA ALA A 26 22.55 12.94 1.33
C ALA A 26 21.50 13.75 0.55
N GLY A 27 20.37 14.03 1.19
CA GLY A 27 19.19 14.57 0.53
C GLY A 27 18.45 15.61 1.36
N LEU A 28 17.25 15.98 0.91
CA LEU A 28 16.41 16.97 1.59
C LEU A 28 15.91 16.38 2.93
N GLY A 29 15.87 17.23 3.96
CA GLY A 29 15.33 16.85 5.27
C GLY A 29 16.32 16.21 6.26
N ALA A 30 17.63 16.25 5.98
CA ALA A 30 18.70 15.85 6.90
C ALA A 30 18.84 16.80 8.11
N ALA A 31 17.75 16.98 8.87
CA ALA A 31 17.76 17.56 10.20
C ALA A 31 18.00 16.43 11.23
N ALA A 32 18.51 16.79 12.41
CA ALA A 32 18.94 15.83 13.44
C ALA A 32 17.92 14.70 13.67
N GLY A 33 18.32 13.47 13.34
CA GLY A 33 17.54 12.25 13.57
C GLY A 33 16.62 11.77 12.44
N ARG A 34 16.48 12.52 11.33
CA ARG A 34 15.68 12.13 10.16
C ARG A 34 16.53 11.61 9.02
N ARG A 35 16.02 10.61 8.30
CA ARG A 35 16.68 10.08 7.10
C ARG A 35 16.37 10.97 5.91
N ALA A 36 17.38 11.23 5.09
CA ALA A 36 17.22 12.13 3.96
C ALA A 36 16.49 11.45 2.79
N ILE A 37 15.61 12.18 2.10
CA ILE A 37 15.04 11.73 0.83
C ILE A 37 16.09 11.92 -0.26
N PRO A 38 16.56 10.83 -0.92
CA PRO A 38 17.56 10.96 -1.97
C PRO A 38 17.12 11.95 -3.04
N ALA A 39 17.94 12.97 -3.30
CA ALA A 39 17.57 14.08 -4.19
C ALA A 39 17.58 13.71 -5.68
N ARG A 40 18.15 12.54 -6.02
CA ARG A 40 18.30 12.04 -7.39
C ARG A 40 18.21 10.52 -7.40
N PRO A 41 17.82 9.89 -8.52
CA PRO A 41 17.91 8.45 -8.68
C PRO A 41 19.37 7.96 -8.79
N PRO A 42 19.62 6.64 -8.66
CA PRO A 42 20.95 6.08 -8.85
C PRO A 42 21.47 6.31 -10.27
N PRO A 43 22.81 6.43 -10.45
CA PRO A 43 23.44 6.38 -11.76
C PRO A 43 23.18 5.05 -12.49
N ALA A 44 23.33 5.03 -13.81
CA ALA A 44 23.23 3.81 -14.61
C ALA A 44 24.16 2.70 -14.07
N GLY A 45 23.67 1.46 -14.01
CA GLY A 45 24.40 0.32 -13.46
C GLY A 45 24.56 0.32 -11.94
N CYS A 46 23.96 1.28 -11.24
CA CYS A 46 24.01 1.37 -9.78
C CYS A 46 22.62 1.23 -9.16
N PHE A 47 22.55 0.82 -7.90
CA PHE A 47 21.32 0.84 -7.10
C PHE A 47 21.65 1.16 -5.64
N TRP A 48 20.63 1.49 -4.84
CA TRP A 48 20.77 1.58 -3.39
C TRP A 48 19.52 1.07 -2.69
N LEU A 49 19.64 0.82 -1.38
CA LEU A 49 18.48 0.59 -0.53
C LEU A 49 17.84 1.92 -0.15
N ASP A 50 16.51 1.99 -0.22
CA ASP A 50 15.77 3.15 0.23
C ASP A 50 16.00 3.34 1.74
N PRO A 51 16.33 4.56 2.18
CA PRO A 51 16.62 4.77 3.59
C PRO A 51 15.36 4.70 4.45
N HIS A 52 14.14 4.75 3.89
CA HIS A 52 12.92 4.86 4.68
C HIS A 52 12.14 3.55 4.73
N VAL A 53 11.98 2.90 3.58
CA VAL A 53 11.25 1.65 3.43
C VAL A 53 12.24 0.47 3.50
N PRO A 54 12.14 -0.41 4.52
CA PRO A 54 12.97 -1.60 4.59
C PRO A 54 12.82 -2.48 3.33
N ALA A 55 13.93 -3.04 2.85
CA ALA A 55 13.99 -3.94 1.71
C ALA A 55 13.43 -3.37 0.38
N LEU A 56 13.36 -2.04 0.24
CA LEU A 56 13.07 -1.38 -1.03
C LEU A 56 14.40 -1.04 -1.73
N LEU A 57 14.63 -1.62 -2.89
CA LEU A 57 15.75 -1.23 -3.76
C LEU A 57 15.28 -0.11 -4.67
N VAL A 58 16.14 0.89 -4.87
CA VAL A 58 15.94 1.98 -5.82
C VAL A 58 16.94 1.78 -6.95
N LEU A 59 16.43 1.73 -8.18
CA LEU A 59 17.20 1.60 -9.40
C LEU A 59 17.04 2.86 -10.26
N PRO A 60 17.90 3.04 -11.29
CA PRO A 60 17.77 4.15 -12.23
C PRO A 60 16.41 4.08 -12.94
N PRO A 61 15.84 5.24 -13.34
CA PRO A 61 14.62 5.26 -14.14
C PRO A 61 14.82 4.47 -15.44
N LEU A 62 13.73 3.92 -15.97
CA LEU A 62 13.71 3.12 -17.21
C LEU A 62 14.51 1.79 -17.14
N THR A 63 14.87 1.34 -15.92
CA THR A 63 15.44 0.00 -15.77
C THR A 63 14.37 -1.06 -16.03
N GLU A 64 14.58 -1.87 -17.07
CA GLU A 64 13.65 -2.95 -17.43
C GLU A 64 13.89 -4.22 -16.61
N LEU A 65 13.04 -4.45 -15.61
CA LEU A 65 13.08 -5.63 -14.75
C LEU A 65 11.89 -6.58 -14.93
N HIS A 66 10.92 -6.25 -15.77
CA HIS A 66 9.66 -7.01 -15.89
C HIS A 66 9.87 -8.50 -16.21
N GLN A 67 10.90 -8.83 -16.99
CA GLN A 67 11.26 -10.20 -17.39
C GLN A 67 12.41 -10.78 -16.55
N HIS A 68 12.90 -10.03 -15.54
CA HIS A 68 14.02 -10.44 -14.72
C HIS A 68 13.70 -11.69 -13.91
N ALA A 69 14.68 -12.59 -13.73
CA ALA A 69 14.49 -13.84 -12.98
C ALA A 69 13.99 -13.60 -11.55
N LEU A 70 14.48 -12.53 -10.89
CA LEU A 70 14.04 -12.13 -9.54
C LEU A 70 12.59 -11.65 -9.52
N VAL A 71 12.08 -11.05 -10.61
CA VAL A 71 10.68 -10.65 -10.73
C VAL A 71 9.80 -11.88 -11.02
N ALA A 72 10.22 -12.74 -11.94
CA ALA A 72 9.51 -13.98 -12.24
C ALA A 72 9.37 -14.90 -11.02
N SER A 73 10.42 -14.99 -10.19
CA SER A 73 10.40 -15.75 -8.94
C SER A 73 9.63 -15.06 -7.80
N HIS A 74 9.20 -13.81 -7.99
CA HIS A 74 8.59 -12.94 -6.96
C HIS A 74 9.51 -12.62 -5.77
N ALA A 75 10.83 -12.82 -5.92
CA ALA A 75 11.83 -12.33 -4.95
C ALA A 75 11.91 -10.80 -4.99
N LEU A 76 11.70 -10.20 -6.16
CA LEU A 76 11.59 -8.77 -6.40
C LEU A 76 10.18 -8.44 -6.90
N ILE A 77 9.54 -7.43 -6.28
CA ILE A 77 8.21 -6.96 -6.67
C ILE A 77 8.36 -5.49 -7.08
N LEU A 78 7.97 -5.18 -8.31
CA LEU A 78 8.00 -3.81 -8.82
C LEU A 78 6.87 -3.01 -8.19
N GLN A 79 7.23 -2.03 -7.37
CA GLN A 79 6.27 -1.24 -6.60
C GLN A 79 6.80 0.19 -6.42
N ASP A 80 5.89 1.15 -6.62
CA ASP A 80 6.16 2.56 -6.37
C ASP A 80 6.43 2.83 -4.88
N LYS A 81 7.36 3.73 -4.58
CA LYS A 81 7.75 4.05 -3.19
C LYS A 81 6.57 4.60 -2.38
N ALA A 82 5.70 5.43 -2.95
CA ALA A 82 4.53 5.96 -2.25
C ALA A 82 3.56 4.82 -1.87
N SER A 83 3.41 3.81 -2.74
CA SER A 83 2.63 2.60 -2.43
C SER A 83 3.21 1.81 -1.26
N CYS A 84 4.52 1.88 -1.02
CA CYS A 84 5.17 1.18 0.11
C CYS A 84 4.92 1.85 1.46
N LEU A 85 4.46 3.10 1.48
CA LEU A 85 4.30 3.88 2.71
C LEU A 85 3.14 3.38 3.56
N ALA A 86 2.02 2.99 2.95
CA ALA A 86 0.84 2.57 3.70
C ALA A 86 1.12 1.28 4.53
N PRO A 87 1.70 0.21 3.94
CA PRO A 87 2.11 -0.96 4.73
C PRO A 87 3.19 -0.62 5.79
N ALA A 88 4.15 0.26 5.44
CA ALA A 88 5.22 0.65 6.35
C ALA A 88 4.70 1.47 7.55
N ALA A 89 3.69 2.31 7.37
CA ALA A 89 3.03 3.07 8.43
C ALA A 89 2.14 2.18 9.31
N LEU A 90 1.58 1.09 8.74
CA LEU A 90 0.71 0.19 9.50
C LEU A 90 1.51 -0.60 10.56
N GLN A 91 2.76 -0.93 10.25
CA GLN A 91 3.68 -1.68 11.13
C GLN A 91 3.00 -2.90 11.78
N PRO A 92 2.52 -3.88 10.98
CA PRO A 92 1.92 -5.09 11.54
C PRO A 92 2.95 -5.83 12.40
N ARG A 93 2.52 -6.34 13.56
CA ARG A 93 3.41 -7.13 14.42
C ARG A 93 3.42 -8.58 13.96
N ALA A 94 4.50 -9.29 14.29
CA ALA A 94 4.62 -10.70 13.98
C ALA A 94 3.43 -11.49 14.56
N GLY A 95 2.76 -12.27 13.71
CA GLY A 95 1.60 -13.08 14.11
C GLY A 95 0.26 -12.34 14.21
N GLU A 96 0.21 -11.03 13.97
CA GLU A 96 -1.07 -10.29 13.96
C GLU A 96 -1.94 -10.66 12.75
N ALA A 97 -3.26 -10.62 12.95
CA ALA A 97 -4.22 -10.65 11.87
C ALA A 97 -4.40 -9.23 11.31
N VAL A 98 -4.15 -9.10 10.01
CA VAL A 98 -4.24 -7.84 9.26
C VAL A 98 -5.33 -7.96 8.22
N ILE A 99 -6.09 -6.90 7.99
CA ILE A 99 -7.01 -6.83 6.85
C ILE A 99 -6.59 -5.74 5.86
N ASP A 100 -6.58 -6.07 4.58
CA ASP A 100 -6.41 -5.14 3.47
C ASP A 100 -7.77 -4.99 2.76
N CYS A 101 -8.42 -3.85 2.99
CA CYS A 101 -9.85 -3.66 2.68
C CYS A 101 -10.15 -3.59 1.18
N CYS A 102 -9.17 -3.18 0.36
CA CYS A 102 -9.31 -2.94 -1.09
C CYS A 102 -8.03 -3.42 -1.79
N ALA A 103 -7.80 -4.74 -1.76
CA ALA A 103 -6.45 -5.30 -1.88
C ALA A 103 -5.91 -5.42 -3.32
N ALA A 104 -6.75 -5.52 -4.36
CA ALA A 104 -6.22 -5.79 -5.70
C ALA A 104 -5.48 -4.57 -6.30
N PRO A 105 -4.36 -4.77 -7.01
CA PRO A 105 -3.86 -6.04 -7.52
C PRO A 105 -2.93 -6.82 -6.57
N GLY A 106 -2.69 -6.36 -5.34
CA GLY A 106 -2.03 -7.15 -4.30
C GLY A 106 -0.61 -6.74 -3.91
N ASN A 107 0.00 -5.72 -4.52
CA ASN A 107 1.36 -5.32 -4.18
C ASN A 107 1.47 -4.92 -2.69
N LYS A 108 0.61 -4.02 -2.21
CA LYS A 108 0.54 -3.64 -0.79
C LYS A 108 0.22 -4.83 0.11
N THR A 109 -0.69 -5.71 -0.30
CA THR A 109 -1.06 -6.94 0.42
C THR A 109 0.14 -7.87 0.62
N THR A 110 0.93 -8.10 -0.43
CA THR A 110 2.13 -8.94 -0.35
C THR A 110 3.22 -8.30 0.50
N GLN A 111 3.33 -6.97 0.48
CA GLN A 111 4.22 -6.24 1.38
C GLN A 111 3.76 -6.35 2.84
N LEU A 112 2.45 -6.26 3.13
CA LEU A 112 1.90 -6.50 4.47
C LEU A 112 2.22 -7.91 4.95
N ALA A 113 2.09 -8.92 4.09
CA ALA A 113 2.43 -10.30 4.43
C ALA A 113 3.92 -10.44 4.76
N ALA A 114 4.79 -9.78 3.98
CA ALA A 114 6.22 -9.73 4.21
C ALA A 114 6.60 -9.03 5.53
N LEU A 115 5.90 -7.95 5.90
CA LEU A 115 6.10 -7.22 7.16
C LEU A 115 5.56 -7.97 8.38
N SER A 116 4.47 -8.73 8.23
CA SER A 116 3.83 -9.50 9.32
C SER A 116 4.64 -10.72 9.75
N GLY A 117 5.73 -11.06 9.03
CA GLY A 117 6.61 -12.18 9.35
C GLY A 117 5.93 -13.55 9.23
N GLY A 118 6.69 -14.60 9.55
CA GLY A 118 6.15 -15.96 9.59
C GLY A 118 5.08 -16.10 10.69
N GLY A 119 3.86 -16.48 10.31
CA GLY A 119 2.75 -16.78 11.24
C GLY A 119 1.65 -15.72 11.31
N GLY A 120 1.82 -14.53 10.72
CA GLY A 120 0.74 -13.56 10.55
C GLY A 120 -0.20 -13.92 9.39
N LEU A 121 -1.44 -13.45 9.44
CA LEU A 121 -2.44 -13.65 8.38
C LEU A 121 -2.91 -12.31 7.84
N VAL A 122 -2.76 -12.10 6.52
CA VAL A 122 -3.37 -10.97 5.82
C VAL A 122 -4.66 -11.43 5.15
N ILE A 123 -5.80 -10.90 5.59
CA ILE A 123 -7.09 -11.07 4.95
C ILE A 123 -7.23 -9.98 3.88
N ALA A 124 -7.30 -10.37 2.61
CA ALA A 124 -7.31 -9.45 1.49
C ALA A 124 -8.70 -9.41 0.84
N CYS A 125 -9.40 -8.30 0.99
CA CYS A 125 -10.74 -8.10 0.45
C CYS A 125 -10.67 -7.48 -0.95
N GLU A 126 -11.43 -8.04 -1.90
CA GLU A 126 -11.64 -7.42 -3.21
C GLU A 126 -13.04 -7.76 -3.72
N ARG A 127 -13.80 -6.74 -4.11
CA ARG A 127 -15.19 -6.92 -4.54
C ARG A 127 -15.29 -7.48 -5.95
N ASP A 128 -14.45 -7.00 -6.86
CA ASP A 128 -14.50 -7.39 -8.27
C ASP A 128 -13.91 -8.79 -8.47
N ALA A 129 -14.69 -9.71 -9.05
CA ALA A 129 -14.29 -11.10 -9.22
C ALA A 129 -13.03 -11.27 -10.08
N ARG A 130 -12.87 -10.45 -11.12
CA ARG A 130 -11.71 -10.49 -12.03
C ARG A 130 -10.44 -10.03 -11.31
N ARG A 131 -10.50 -8.88 -10.63
CA ARG A 131 -9.41 -8.34 -9.81
C ARG A 131 -9.07 -9.27 -8.66
N ALA A 132 -10.06 -9.88 -8.00
CA ALA A 132 -9.84 -10.90 -6.98
C ALA A 132 -9.11 -12.13 -7.55
N GLY A 133 -9.41 -12.53 -8.80
CA GLY A 133 -8.67 -13.57 -9.51
C GLY A 133 -7.19 -13.23 -9.73
N VAL A 134 -6.88 -11.99 -10.11
CA VAL A 134 -5.49 -11.49 -10.24
C VAL A 134 -4.80 -11.48 -8.88
N LEU A 135 -5.46 -10.93 -7.86
CA LEU A 135 -4.97 -10.88 -6.48
C LEU A 135 -4.67 -12.28 -5.94
N ARG A 136 -5.54 -13.27 -6.14
CA ARG A 136 -5.31 -14.66 -5.73
C ARG A 136 -4.04 -15.24 -6.33
N ARG A 137 -3.83 -15.08 -7.63
CA ARG A 137 -2.63 -15.59 -8.30
C ARG A 137 -1.37 -14.93 -7.75
N ARG A 138 -1.33 -13.59 -7.72
CA ARG A 138 -0.18 -12.83 -7.21
C ARG A 138 0.12 -13.13 -5.75
N ALA A 139 -0.91 -13.23 -4.91
CA ALA A 139 -0.76 -13.56 -3.49
C ALA A 139 -0.26 -14.99 -3.30
N ALA A 140 -0.79 -15.97 -4.05
CA ALA A 140 -0.32 -17.36 -3.98
C ALA A 140 1.16 -17.45 -4.38
N ASP A 141 1.56 -16.80 -5.46
CA ASP A 141 2.94 -16.84 -5.95
C ASP A 141 3.89 -16.08 -5.04
N ALA A 142 3.51 -14.93 -4.49
CA ALA A 142 4.40 -14.07 -3.70
C ALA A 142 4.42 -14.40 -2.20
N ALA A 143 3.29 -14.79 -1.62
CA ALA A 143 3.10 -14.89 -0.17
C ALA A 143 2.45 -16.20 0.31
N GLY A 144 1.92 -17.03 -0.59
CA GLY A 144 1.35 -18.34 -0.26
C GLY A 144 0.28 -18.26 0.83
N ALA A 145 0.46 -19.06 1.89
CA ALA A 145 -0.51 -19.18 2.98
C ALA A 145 -0.62 -17.95 3.88
N SER A 146 0.30 -16.98 3.79
CA SER A 146 0.26 -15.76 4.60
C SER A 146 -0.85 -14.78 4.17
N VAL A 147 -1.46 -14.99 2.99
CA VAL A 147 -2.55 -14.17 2.46
C VAL A 147 -3.78 -15.02 2.18
N ARG A 148 -4.90 -14.66 2.80
CA ARG A 148 -6.22 -15.20 2.49
C ARG A 148 -7.02 -14.18 1.71
N VAL A 149 -7.25 -14.46 0.43
CA VAL A 149 -8.08 -13.59 -0.43
C VAL A 149 -9.55 -13.93 -0.26
N VAL A 150 -10.36 -12.93 0.06
CA VAL A 150 -11.81 -13.02 0.19
C VAL A 150 -12.44 -12.11 -0.86
N GLN A 151 -13.20 -12.68 -1.79
CA GLN A 151 -13.97 -11.87 -2.72
C GLN A 151 -15.24 -11.38 -2.01
N THR A 152 -15.22 -10.13 -1.56
CA THR A 152 -16.32 -9.52 -0.82
C THR A 152 -16.29 -8.01 -1.00
N ASP A 153 -17.45 -7.37 -0.86
CA ASP A 153 -17.47 -5.96 -0.52
C ASP A 153 -16.98 -5.81 0.92
N PHE A 154 -16.04 -4.89 1.16
CA PHE A 154 -15.53 -4.64 2.52
C PHE A 154 -16.64 -4.15 3.45
N MET A 155 -17.62 -3.38 2.93
CA MET A 155 -18.75 -2.92 3.73
C MET A 155 -19.67 -4.05 4.21
N ALA A 156 -19.57 -5.24 3.60
CA ALA A 156 -20.31 -6.43 4.00
C ALA A 156 -19.56 -7.30 5.03
N VAL A 157 -18.31 -6.94 5.37
CA VAL A 157 -17.55 -7.62 6.42
C VAL A 157 -18.14 -7.23 7.78
N ASP A 158 -18.48 -8.21 8.61
CA ASP A 158 -18.83 -7.96 10.01
C ASP A 158 -17.54 -7.95 10.85
N PRO A 159 -17.11 -6.79 11.40
CA PRO A 159 -15.88 -6.68 12.17
C PRO A 159 -15.90 -7.47 13.48
N ARG A 160 -17.06 -7.95 13.93
CA ARG A 160 -17.22 -8.71 15.17
C ARG A 160 -17.33 -10.21 14.93
N ALA A 161 -17.50 -10.65 13.69
CA ALA A 161 -17.60 -12.05 13.34
C ALA A 161 -16.21 -12.66 13.08
N PRO A 162 -15.96 -13.93 13.41
CA PRO A 162 -14.78 -14.63 12.92
C PRO A 162 -14.74 -14.67 11.38
N PRO A 163 -13.56 -14.52 10.74
CA PRO A 163 -12.24 -14.37 11.32
C PRO A 163 -11.82 -12.91 11.62
N TYR A 164 -12.74 -11.95 11.51
CA TYR A 164 -12.44 -10.51 11.53
C TYR A 164 -12.34 -9.92 12.94
N ALA A 165 -12.99 -10.55 13.93
CA ALA A 165 -13.01 -10.10 15.33
C ALA A 165 -11.61 -9.90 15.95
N ASP A 166 -10.64 -10.70 15.50
CA ASP A 166 -9.26 -10.68 16.00
C ASP A 166 -8.30 -9.84 15.14
N VAL A 167 -8.81 -9.12 14.13
CA VAL A 167 -7.99 -8.25 13.29
C VAL A 167 -7.52 -7.05 14.09
N THR A 168 -6.20 -6.92 14.23
CA THR A 168 -5.57 -5.84 15.03
C THR A 168 -5.06 -4.69 14.17
N ALA A 169 -4.87 -4.89 12.87
CA ALA A 169 -4.39 -3.85 11.97
C ALA A 169 -5.19 -3.81 10.67
N VAL A 170 -5.60 -2.61 10.25
CA VAL A 170 -6.47 -2.40 9.10
C VAL A 170 -5.81 -1.46 8.10
N GLN A 171 -5.65 -1.90 6.85
CA GLN A 171 -5.23 -1.05 5.74
C GLN A 171 -6.42 -0.76 4.84
N LEU A 172 -6.68 0.52 4.61
CA LEU A 172 -7.69 1.02 3.69
C LEU A 172 -7.04 1.88 2.60
N ASP A 173 -6.89 1.30 1.41
CA ASP A 173 -6.44 1.97 0.18
C ASP A 173 -7.59 1.93 -0.86
N PRO A 174 -8.63 2.75 -0.70
CA PRO A 174 -9.83 2.67 -1.51
C PRO A 174 -9.60 3.25 -2.91
N THR A 175 -10.56 3.03 -3.80
CA THR A 175 -10.57 3.73 -5.10
C THR A 175 -10.58 5.25 -4.88
N CYS A 176 -9.72 5.93 -5.63
CA CYS A 176 -9.48 7.36 -5.55
C CYS A 176 -9.59 7.98 -6.96
N SER A 177 -9.61 9.31 -7.08
CA SER A 177 -9.59 10.01 -8.38
C SER A 177 -8.33 9.72 -9.21
N GLY A 178 -7.24 9.31 -8.57
CA GLY A 178 -5.95 9.02 -9.19
C GLY A 178 -5.14 10.26 -9.56
N SER A 179 -5.57 11.44 -9.09
CA SER A 179 -4.99 12.75 -9.46
C SER A 179 -3.49 12.93 -9.16
N GLY A 180 -2.91 12.11 -8.28
CA GLY A 180 -1.47 12.10 -7.98
C GLY A 180 -0.63 11.17 -8.84
N MET A 181 -1.23 10.36 -9.73
CA MET A 181 -0.50 9.43 -10.59
C MET A 181 -0.10 10.09 -11.92
N VAL A 182 1.00 10.83 -11.92
CA VAL A 182 1.49 11.58 -13.10
C VAL A 182 1.88 10.67 -14.29
N GLU A 183 2.27 9.41 -14.05
CA GLU A 183 2.77 8.49 -15.09
C GLU A 183 1.78 7.41 -15.57
N ARG A 184 0.58 7.27 -14.96
CA ARG A 184 -0.35 6.16 -15.29
C ARG A 184 -1.57 6.54 -16.12
N ALA A 185 -1.65 7.78 -16.61
CA ALA A 185 -2.69 8.18 -17.56
C ALA A 185 -2.70 7.30 -18.83
N SER A 186 -1.57 6.70 -19.23
CA SER A 186 -1.47 5.90 -20.46
C SER A 186 -1.84 4.41 -20.34
N TYR A 187 -1.95 3.83 -19.13
CA TYR A 187 -2.16 2.37 -18.95
C TYR A 187 -3.49 1.98 -18.30
N GLN A 188 -4.29 2.95 -17.82
CA GLN A 188 -5.64 2.69 -17.28
C GLN A 188 -6.75 2.78 -18.34
N LEU A 189 -6.42 2.74 -19.63
CA LEU A 189 -7.34 2.45 -20.72
C LEU A 189 -7.71 0.96 -20.72
N GLY A 190 -8.53 0.57 -19.76
CA GLY A 190 -9.14 -0.76 -19.66
C GLY A 190 -10.37 -0.80 -18.76
N GLY A 191 -11.01 0.35 -18.52
CA GLY A 191 -12.26 0.44 -17.77
C GLY A 191 -12.60 1.78 -17.13
N ALA A 192 -11.79 2.83 -17.29
CA ALA A 192 -12.23 4.19 -17.00
C ALA A 192 -12.47 4.89 -18.33
N GLU A 193 -13.74 5.06 -18.68
CA GLU A 193 -14.14 6.01 -19.71
C GLU A 193 -13.59 7.38 -19.28
N GLU A 194 -12.61 7.86 -20.04
CA GLU A 194 -12.24 9.27 -20.09
C GLU A 194 -13.46 10.03 -20.64
N GLU A 195 -14.38 10.41 -19.77
CA GLU A 195 -15.32 11.48 -20.09
C GLU A 195 -14.65 12.83 -19.77
N GLU A 196 -13.83 13.29 -20.71
CA GLU A 196 -13.63 14.72 -20.92
C GLU A 196 -14.94 15.32 -21.45
N GLY A 197 -15.70 16.03 -20.62
CA GLY A 197 -16.88 16.74 -21.11
C GLY A 197 -17.80 17.33 -20.04
N GLY A 198 -17.49 18.54 -19.57
CA GLY A 198 -18.48 19.42 -18.92
C GLY A 198 -18.11 19.88 -17.51
N ALA A 199 -18.03 21.19 -17.34
CA ALA A 199 -17.66 21.92 -16.12
C ALA A 199 -18.60 21.75 -14.90
N GLY A 200 -19.40 20.68 -14.86
CA GLY A 200 -20.27 20.31 -13.74
C GLY A 200 -20.17 18.85 -13.26
N GLY A 201 -19.51 17.94 -14.02
CA GLY A 201 -19.51 16.49 -13.73
C GLY A 201 -18.37 16.02 -12.81
N GLY A 202 -17.17 16.59 -12.96
CA GLY A 202 -16.00 16.17 -12.19
C GLY A 202 -16.14 16.39 -10.67
N GLY A 203 -16.76 17.51 -10.28
CA GLY A 203 -17.01 17.83 -8.87
C GLY A 203 -17.96 16.84 -8.20
N ALA A 204 -19.08 16.49 -8.85
CA ALA A 204 -20.06 15.55 -8.30
C ALA A 204 -19.48 14.14 -8.15
N LYS A 205 -18.72 13.66 -9.14
CA LYS A 205 -18.01 12.37 -9.07
C LYS A 205 -17.00 12.35 -7.93
N LEU A 206 -16.22 13.42 -7.76
CA LEU A 206 -15.23 13.54 -6.69
C LEU A 206 -15.90 13.52 -5.30
N HIS A 207 -17.04 14.18 -5.13
CA HIS A 207 -17.82 14.13 -3.87
C HIS A 207 -18.38 12.74 -3.60
N ALA A 208 -18.87 12.02 -4.61
CA ALA A 208 -19.38 10.66 -4.45
C ALA A 208 -18.28 9.67 -4.05
N ILE A 209 -17.08 9.81 -4.63
CA ILE A 209 -15.89 9.04 -4.24
C ILE A 209 -15.53 9.33 -2.78
N ALA A 210 -15.43 10.60 -2.39
CA ALA A 210 -15.11 11.00 -1.02
C ALA A 210 -16.15 10.52 0.02
N ALA A 211 -17.44 10.54 -0.33
CA ALA A 211 -18.50 10.00 0.52
C ALA A 211 -18.33 8.49 0.75
N THR A 212 -18.03 7.74 -0.31
CA THR A 212 -17.74 6.30 -0.22
C THR A 212 -16.50 6.04 0.64
N GLN A 213 -15.44 6.83 0.47
CA GLN A 213 -14.21 6.72 1.27
C GLN A 213 -14.47 6.97 2.75
N LEU A 214 -15.33 7.94 3.08
CA LEU A 214 -15.75 8.22 4.46
C LEU A 214 -16.51 7.04 5.08
N GLU A 215 -17.42 6.41 4.34
CA GLU A 215 -18.15 5.22 4.80
C GLU A 215 -17.18 4.06 5.07
N LEU A 216 -16.28 3.78 4.12
CA LEU A 216 -15.25 2.74 4.25
C LEU A 216 -14.32 3.00 5.44
N LEU A 217 -13.87 4.25 5.64
CA LEU A 217 -13.00 4.60 6.75
C LEU A 217 -13.72 4.47 8.10
N THR A 218 -14.97 4.92 8.17
CA THR A 218 -15.79 4.76 9.38
C THR A 218 -16.01 3.28 9.70
N HIS A 219 -16.21 2.44 8.69
CA HIS A 219 -16.32 0.99 8.86
C HIS A 219 -14.99 0.35 9.28
N ALA A 220 -13.86 0.72 8.68
CA ALA A 220 -12.54 0.26 9.07
C ALA A 220 -12.21 0.57 10.54
N LEU A 221 -12.64 1.73 11.04
CA LEU A 221 -12.46 2.16 12.43
C LEU A 221 -13.41 1.44 13.42
N SER A 222 -14.33 0.60 12.93
CA SER A 222 -15.28 -0.16 13.78
C SER A 222 -14.78 -1.55 14.18
N PHE A 223 -13.60 -1.97 13.69
CA PHE A 223 -12.95 -3.22 14.07
C PHE A 223 -12.55 -3.19 15.56
N PRO A 224 -13.10 -4.08 16.40
CA PRO A 224 -13.02 -3.94 17.86
C PRO A 224 -11.60 -4.21 18.42
N ALA A 225 -10.85 -5.10 17.79
CA ALA A 225 -9.47 -5.41 18.17
C ALA A 225 -8.43 -4.51 17.46
N ALA A 226 -8.87 -3.66 16.52
CA ALA A 226 -7.94 -2.84 15.74
C ALA A 226 -7.24 -1.82 16.64
N ARG A 227 -5.90 -1.87 16.65
CA ARG A 227 -5.04 -0.88 17.31
C ARG A 227 -4.64 0.26 16.36
N VAL A 228 -4.66 -0.02 15.06
CA VAL A 228 -4.17 0.89 14.02
C VAL A 228 -4.98 0.70 12.74
N VAL A 229 -5.33 1.83 12.14
CA VAL A 229 -5.91 1.90 10.79
C VAL A 229 -5.05 2.85 9.96
N VAL A 230 -4.59 2.39 8.79
CA VAL A 230 -3.94 3.26 7.81
C VAL A 230 -4.90 3.51 6.67
N TYR A 231 -5.18 4.78 6.42
CA TYR A 231 -5.91 5.27 5.26
C TYR A 231 -4.92 5.87 4.27
N SER A 232 -4.96 5.45 3.01
CA SER A 232 -4.12 6.01 1.95
C SER A 232 -4.93 6.24 0.68
N THR A 233 -4.53 7.22 -0.11
CA THR A 233 -5.04 7.40 -1.47
C THR A 233 -3.90 7.75 -2.42
N CYS A 234 -4.21 7.67 -3.71
CA CYS A 234 -3.42 8.16 -4.83
C CYS A 234 -3.82 9.58 -5.29
N SER A 235 -4.52 10.34 -4.44
CA SER A 235 -5.10 11.64 -4.77
C SER A 235 -4.36 12.79 -4.12
N ILE A 236 -4.29 13.93 -4.81
CA ILE A 236 -3.78 15.19 -4.24
C ILE A 236 -4.92 16.08 -3.71
N HIS A 237 -6.18 15.68 -3.86
CA HIS A 237 -7.31 16.51 -3.48
C HIS A 237 -7.66 16.36 -1.99
N PRO A 238 -7.73 17.47 -1.22
CA PRO A 238 -8.05 17.40 0.20
C PRO A 238 -9.40 16.76 0.52
N ILE A 239 -10.36 16.83 -0.41
CA ILE A 239 -11.68 16.23 -0.27
C ILE A 239 -11.65 14.71 -0.15
N GLU A 240 -10.64 14.04 -0.72
CA GLU A 240 -10.44 12.58 -0.60
C GLU A 240 -9.48 12.23 0.55
N ASN A 241 -8.83 13.22 1.16
CA ASN A 241 -7.74 13.02 2.12
C ASN A 241 -8.10 13.61 3.49
N GLU A 242 -7.61 14.83 3.78
CA GLU A 242 -7.76 15.47 5.08
C GLU A 242 -9.23 15.64 5.48
N LEU A 243 -10.12 15.92 4.51
CA LEU A 243 -11.54 16.12 4.79
C LEU A 243 -12.25 14.80 5.13
N VAL A 244 -11.92 13.69 4.46
CA VAL A 244 -12.43 12.35 4.80
C VAL A 244 -12.00 11.97 6.22
N VAL A 245 -10.71 12.10 6.52
CA VAL A 245 -10.16 11.76 7.84
C VAL A 245 -10.77 12.63 8.94
N ALA A 246 -10.86 13.95 8.72
CA ALA A 246 -11.48 14.86 9.68
C ALA A 246 -12.97 14.56 9.90
N ALA A 247 -13.70 14.18 8.85
CA ALA A 247 -15.10 13.78 8.97
C ALA A 247 -15.27 12.46 9.73
N ALA A 248 -14.45 11.44 9.44
CA ALA A 248 -14.48 10.15 10.13
C ALA A 248 -14.21 10.30 11.64
N LEU A 249 -13.21 11.10 12.03
CA LEU A 249 -12.88 11.34 13.44
C LEU A 249 -13.98 12.10 14.22
N ARG A 250 -14.87 12.83 13.51
CA ARG A 250 -16.03 13.49 14.12
C ARG A 250 -17.24 12.57 14.27
N ALA A 251 -17.26 11.41 13.60
CA ALA A 251 -18.36 10.46 13.69
C ALA A 251 -18.55 10.02 15.16
N PRO A 252 -19.79 10.02 15.71
CA PRO A 252 -20.03 9.72 17.12
C PRO A 252 -19.45 8.38 17.58
N SER A 253 -19.54 7.33 16.77
CA SER A 253 -19.00 6.00 17.06
C SER A 253 -17.47 5.99 17.11
N VAL A 254 -16.82 6.63 16.15
CA VAL A 254 -15.35 6.73 16.08
C VAL A 254 -14.81 7.56 17.25
N ARG A 255 -15.47 8.68 17.56
CA ARG A 255 -15.10 9.53 18.70
C ARG A 255 -15.28 8.80 20.03
N ALA A 256 -16.37 8.04 20.20
CA ALA A 256 -16.60 7.23 21.39
C ALA A 256 -15.55 6.12 21.56
N ALA A 257 -15.04 5.57 20.44
CA ALA A 257 -13.95 4.58 20.45
C ALA A 257 -12.56 5.19 20.72
N GLY A 258 -12.42 6.52 20.75
CA GLY A 258 -11.18 7.20 21.13
C GLY A 258 -10.06 7.19 20.08
N TRP A 259 -10.41 6.98 18.80
CA TRP A 259 -9.45 7.05 17.70
C TRP A 259 -8.82 8.44 17.59
N ARG A 260 -7.53 8.48 17.25
CA ARG A 260 -6.74 9.71 17.08
C ARG A 260 -5.72 9.54 15.97
N LEU A 261 -5.30 10.66 15.38
CA LEU A 261 -4.16 10.68 14.47
C LEU A 261 -2.87 10.33 15.23
N ALA A 262 -2.00 9.59 14.56
CA ALA A 262 -0.67 9.27 15.03
C ALA A 262 0.37 9.74 13.98
N PRO A 263 1.59 10.12 14.39
CA PRO A 263 2.70 10.29 13.46
C PRO A 263 2.95 8.97 12.71
N ALA A 264 2.61 8.92 11.42
CA ALA A 264 2.61 7.68 10.65
C ALA A 264 4.02 7.10 10.43
N LEU A 265 5.02 7.98 10.26
CA LEU A 265 6.40 7.62 9.95
C LEU A 265 7.35 8.54 10.74
N PRO A 266 7.41 8.40 12.08
CA PRO A 266 8.06 9.39 12.95
C PRO A 266 9.59 9.44 12.81
N ALA A 267 10.20 8.40 12.26
CA ALA A 267 11.65 8.31 12.02
C ALA A 267 12.07 8.87 10.64
N TRP A 268 11.11 9.43 9.89
CA TRP A 268 11.30 9.95 8.54
C TRP A 268 11.34 11.47 8.55
#